data_AF-A0A6V8PB27-F1
#
_entry.id   AF-A0A6V8PB27-F1
#
_cell.length_a   1.000
_cell.length_b   1.000
_cell.length_c   1.000
_cell.angle_alpha   90.00
_cell.angle_beta   90.00
_cell.angle_gamma   90.00
#
_symmetry.space_group_name_H-M   'P 1'
#
loop_
_entity.id
_entity.type
_entity.pdbx_description
1 polymer ?
#
loop_
_entity_poly.entity_id
_entity_poly.type
_entity_poly.pdbx_seq_one_letter_code
_entity_poly.pdbx_strand_id
1 'polypeptide(L)'
;YFMPQQFNNPANPDIHKKTTAREILESMEGMGIDAFVDGVGTGGTITGVGEVLKENYPEVRIVGVEPAGSPVLSGGEPGSHLIQGIGAGFIPNVLNTEIIDQVITVTDEEAYHMMKRLAQEEALLVGISSGANVCGAQKVAQELGKGKKVVVILPDTGERYYSLEKYF
;
A
#
# COMPACT_ATOMS: atom_id res chain seq x y z
N TYR A 1 30.83 1.85 -9.37
CA TYR A 1 29.88 1.87 -8.24
C TYR A 1 28.85 0.76 -8.46
N PHE A 2 28.16 0.32 -7.42
CA PHE A 2 26.99 -0.56 -7.54
C PHE A 2 25.72 0.28 -7.58
N MET A 3 24.75 -0.07 -8.43
CA MET A 3 23.46 0.62 -8.55
C MET A 3 22.32 -0.37 -8.27
N PRO A 4 21.59 -0.26 -7.15
CA PRO A 4 20.57 -1.24 -6.77
C PRO A 4 19.34 -1.30 -7.69
N GLN A 5 19.00 -0.21 -8.38
CA GLN A 5 17.86 -0.11 -9.31
C GLN A 5 16.51 -0.60 -8.74
N GLN A 6 16.04 -0.03 -7.62
CA GLN A 6 14.85 -0.51 -6.90
C GLN A 6 13.57 -0.71 -7.74
N PHE A 7 13.38 0.05 -8.82
CA PHE A 7 12.21 -0.06 -9.71
C PHE A 7 12.32 -1.19 -10.76
N ASN A 8 13.51 -1.78 -10.92
CA ASN A 8 13.80 -2.81 -11.94
C ASN A 8 14.35 -4.10 -11.35
N ASN A 9 14.87 -4.06 -10.12
CA ASN A 9 15.59 -5.16 -9.53
C ASN A 9 14.61 -6.20 -8.95
N PRO A 10 14.58 -7.44 -9.48
CA PRO A 10 13.65 -8.47 -9.02
C PRO A 10 13.88 -8.88 -7.55
N ALA A 11 15.04 -8.57 -6.97
CA ALA A 11 15.28 -8.76 -5.54
C ALA A 11 14.31 -7.95 -4.65
N ASN A 12 13.76 -6.85 -5.17
CA ASN A 12 12.78 -6.02 -4.46
C ASN A 12 11.47 -6.78 -4.16
N PRO A 13 10.68 -7.26 -5.15
CA PRO A 13 9.50 -8.07 -4.83
C PRO A 13 9.85 -9.42 -4.22
N ASP A 14 10.99 -10.03 -4.58
CA ASP A 14 11.39 -11.35 -4.09
C ASP A 14 11.60 -11.39 -2.57
N ILE A 15 12.13 -10.33 -1.95
CA ILE A 15 12.26 -10.30 -0.49
C ILE A 15 10.88 -10.32 0.18
N HIS A 16 9.90 -9.59 -0.36
CA HIS A 16 8.54 -9.56 0.18
C HIS A 16 7.83 -10.91 0.05
N LYS A 17 8.11 -11.71 -0.99
CA LYS A 17 7.63 -13.11 -1.10
C LYS A 17 8.21 -14.01 -0.01
N LYS A 18 9.47 -13.79 0.32
CA LYS A 18 10.26 -14.63 1.24
C LYS A 18 10.04 -14.28 2.69
N THR A 19 9.75 -13.02 3.01
CA THR A 19 9.59 -12.53 4.38
C THR A 19 8.20 -11.98 4.62
N THR A 20 7.88 -10.79 4.11
CA THR A 20 6.64 -10.05 4.42
C THR A 20 5.38 -10.89 4.22
N ALA A 21 5.28 -11.61 3.10
CA ALA A 21 4.13 -12.47 2.82
C ALA A 21 4.03 -13.65 3.79
N ARG A 22 5.17 -14.23 4.18
CA ARG A 22 5.23 -15.37 5.11
C ARG A 22 4.83 -14.96 6.52
N GLU A 23 5.31 -13.80 6.97
CA GLU A 23 4.93 -13.21 8.26
C GLU A 23 3.42 -12.91 8.32
N ILE A 24 2.83 -12.40 7.22
CA ILE A 24 1.38 -12.19 7.11
C ILE A 24 0.63 -13.52 7.17
N LEU A 25 1.06 -14.54 6.41
CA LEU A 25 0.40 -15.85 6.41
C LEU A 25 0.45 -16.52 7.78
N GLU A 26 1.58 -16.47 8.48
CA GLU A 26 1.73 -16.99 9.84
C GLU A 26 0.81 -16.24 10.81
N SER A 27 0.80 -14.91 10.74
CA SER A 27 -0.05 -14.07 11.60
C SER A 27 -1.55 -14.27 11.38
N MET A 28 -1.93 -14.69 10.17
CA MET A 28 -3.33 -14.86 9.74
C MET A 28 -3.74 -16.34 9.67
N GLU A 29 -2.92 -17.25 10.18
CA GLU A 29 -3.18 -18.68 10.17
C GLU A 29 -4.52 -18.99 10.86
N GLY A 30 -5.38 -19.75 10.17
CA GLY A 30 -6.73 -20.08 10.65
C GLY A 30 -7.75 -18.93 10.62
N MET A 31 -7.34 -17.67 10.39
CA MET A 31 -8.23 -16.51 10.30
C MET A 31 -8.65 -16.21 8.85
N GLY A 32 -7.76 -16.44 7.89
CA GLY A 32 -7.95 -16.11 6.47
C GLY A 32 -7.83 -14.61 6.16
N ILE A 33 -7.73 -14.28 4.88
CA ILE A 33 -7.57 -12.90 4.38
C ILE A 33 -8.54 -12.69 3.22
N ASP A 34 -9.38 -11.65 3.28
CA ASP A 34 -10.33 -11.33 2.20
C ASP A 34 -9.79 -10.23 1.28
N ALA A 35 -8.95 -9.33 1.80
CA ALA A 35 -8.21 -8.38 0.97
C ALA A 35 -6.86 -7.99 1.56
N PHE A 36 -5.93 -7.62 0.68
CA PHE A 36 -4.66 -6.99 1.01
C PHE A 36 -4.57 -5.63 0.30
N VAL A 37 -4.23 -4.60 1.06
CA VAL A 37 -4.19 -3.21 0.58
C VAL A 37 -2.80 -2.63 0.81
N ASP A 38 -2.19 -2.13 -0.26
CA ASP A 38 -0.90 -1.47 -0.18
C ASP A 38 -0.71 -0.39 -1.25
N GLY A 39 0.03 0.64 -0.90
CA GLY A 39 0.31 1.78 -1.75
C GLY A 39 1.49 1.53 -2.66
N VAL A 40 1.37 1.95 -3.92
CA VAL A 40 2.34 1.58 -4.95
C VAL A 40 3.40 2.67 -5.12
N GLY A 41 4.58 2.43 -4.54
CA GLY A 41 5.82 3.16 -4.85
C GLY A 41 6.63 2.45 -5.92
N THR A 42 7.54 1.58 -5.49
CA THR A 42 8.25 0.68 -6.43
C THR A 42 7.39 -0.48 -6.91
N GLY A 43 6.33 -0.84 -6.18
CA GLY A 43 5.50 -2.01 -6.45
C GLY A 43 6.04 -3.33 -5.90
N GLY A 44 7.21 -3.33 -5.25
CA GLY A 44 7.82 -4.55 -4.68
C GLY A 44 6.95 -5.23 -3.64
N THR A 45 6.44 -4.48 -2.66
CA THR A 45 5.60 -5.00 -1.57
C THR A 45 4.33 -5.65 -2.10
N ILE A 46 3.49 -4.90 -2.84
CA ILE A 46 2.22 -5.42 -3.38
C ILE A 46 2.42 -6.61 -4.32
N THR A 47 3.49 -6.60 -5.14
CA THR A 47 3.81 -7.73 -6.03
C THR A 47 4.20 -8.97 -5.24
N GLY A 48 5.17 -8.83 -4.34
CA GLY A 48 5.68 -9.97 -3.59
C GLY A 48 4.66 -10.56 -2.63
N VAL A 49 3.89 -9.72 -1.94
CA VAL A 49 2.83 -10.17 -1.04
C VAL A 49 1.64 -10.70 -1.83
N GLY A 50 1.16 -9.97 -2.83
CA GLY A 50 -0.04 -10.33 -3.57
C GLY A 50 0.07 -11.65 -4.32
N GLU A 51 1.22 -11.94 -4.94
CA GLU A 51 1.45 -13.24 -5.59
C GLU A 51 1.35 -14.40 -4.60
N VAL A 52 2.04 -14.30 -3.46
CA VAL A 52 2.01 -15.35 -2.43
C VAL A 52 0.63 -15.47 -1.79
N LEU A 53 -0.08 -14.36 -1.57
CA LEU A 53 -1.43 -14.41 -1.02
C LEU A 53 -2.42 -15.05 -2.00
N LYS A 54 -2.34 -14.78 -3.31
CA LYS A 54 -3.21 -15.43 -4.31
C LYS A 54 -2.96 -16.93 -4.42
N GLU A 55 -1.73 -17.40 -4.19
CA GLU A 55 -1.42 -18.85 -4.11
C GLU A 55 -2.11 -19.54 -2.92
N ASN A 56 -2.27 -18.84 -1.79
CA ASN A 56 -2.79 -19.41 -0.53
C ASN A 56 -4.29 -19.15 -0.33
N TYR A 57 -4.78 -18.02 -0.86
CA TYR A 57 -6.15 -17.56 -0.81
C TYR A 57 -6.58 -17.07 -2.20
N PRO A 58 -7.03 -17.98 -3.10
CA PRO A 58 -7.31 -17.63 -4.50
C PRO A 58 -8.31 -16.48 -4.71
N GLU A 59 -9.23 -16.30 -3.75
CA GLU A 59 -10.27 -15.26 -3.77
C GLU A 59 -9.86 -13.95 -3.08
N VAL A 60 -8.60 -13.84 -2.61
CA VAL A 60 -8.13 -12.61 -1.97
C VAL A 60 -8.11 -11.46 -2.97
N ARG A 61 -8.67 -10.32 -2.57
CA ARG A 61 -8.58 -9.08 -3.35
C ARG A 61 -7.26 -8.37 -3.05
N ILE A 62 -6.42 -8.17 -4.04
CA ILE A 62 -5.22 -7.36 -3.95
C ILE A 62 -5.53 -5.97 -4.49
N VAL A 63 -5.37 -4.96 -3.64
CA VAL A 63 -5.82 -3.59 -3.94
C VAL A 63 -4.66 -2.62 -3.82
N GLY A 64 -4.33 -1.97 -4.94
CA GLY A 64 -3.32 -0.91 -4.98
C GLY A 64 -3.88 0.41 -4.49
N VAL A 65 -3.08 1.20 -3.77
CA VAL A 65 -3.38 2.59 -3.44
C VAL A 65 -2.44 3.53 -4.19
N GLU A 66 -2.98 4.60 -4.78
CA GLU A 66 -2.19 5.64 -5.43
C GLU A 66 -2.73 7.05 -5.13
N PRO A 67 -1.91 8.10 -5.27
CA PRO A 67 -2.36 9.47 -5.08
C PRO A 67 -3.34 9.90 -6.17
N ALA A 68 -4.45 10.54 -5.77
CA ALA A 68 -5.41 11.11 -6.72
C ALA A 68 -4.80 12.20 -7.64
N GLY A 69 -3.74 12.88 -7.17
CA GLY A 69 -3.00 13.87 -7.96
C GLY A 69 -2.00 13.28 -8.96
N SER A 70 -1.75 11.96 -8.94
CA SER A 70 -0.88 11.27 -9.89
C SER A 70 -1.33 9.82 -10.17
N PRO A 71 -2.54 9.60 -10.71
CA PRO A 71 -3.20 8.29 -10.74
C PRO A 71 -2.83 7.46 -11.99
N VAL A 72 -1.54 7.14 -12.14
CA VAL A 72 -0.99 6.48 -13.33
C VAL A 72 -1.51 5.04 -13.48
N LEU A 73 -1.70 4.30 -12.38
CA LEU A 73 -2.22 2.93 -12.43
C LEU A 73 -3.70 2.89 -12.84
N SER A 74 -4.43 3.94 -12.52
CA SER A 74 -5.82 4.14 -12.97
C SER A 74 -5.94 4.68 -14.40
N GLY A 75 -4.82 4.88 -15.11
CA GLY A 75 -4.79 5.38 -16.49
C GLY A 75 -4.84 6.90 -16.62
N GLY A 76 -4.64 7.64 -15.54
CA GLY A 76 -4.48 9.10 -15.57
C GLY A 76 -3.03 9.54 -15.82
N GLU A 77 -2.83 10.86 -15.81
CA GLU A 77 -1.51 11.47 -16.03
C GLU A 77 -0.72 11.59 -14.71
N PRO A 78 0.63 11.51 -14.77
CA PRO A 78 1.46 11.79 -13.61
C PRO A 78 1.34 13.25 -13.18
N GLY A 79 1.39 13.50 -11.88
CA GLY A 79 1.24 14.84 -11.31
C GLY A 79 1.90 15.00 -9.96
N SER A 80 1.77 16.20 -9.39
CA SER A 80 2.29 16.50 -8.05
C SER A 80 1.34 16.00 -6.97
N HIS A 81 1.90 15.46 -5.90
CA HIS A 81 1.16 15.06 -4.70
C HIS A 81 2.09 15.10 -3.48
N LEU A 82 1.51 15.04 -2.28
CA LEU A 82 2.20 15.12 -1.00
C LEU A 82 2.32 13.76 -0.28
N ILE A 83 1.63 12.72 -0.74
CA ILE A 83 1.78 11.36 -0.17
C ILE A 83 3.15 10.77 -0.52
N GLN A 84 4.15 10.98 0.34
CA GLN A 84 5.52 10.50 0.12
C GLN A 84 5.62 8.98 0.19
N GLY A 85 6.41 8.40 -0.72
CA GLY A 85 6.72 6.96 -0.77
C GLY A 85 5.92 6.15 -1.79
N ILE A 86 4.81 6.70 -2.30
CA ILE A 86 3.97 6.07 -3.34
C ILE A 86 3.81 7.02 -4.54
N GLY A 87 3.19 6.56 -5.63
CA GLY A 87 2.87 7.43 -6.78
C GLY A 87 4.08 7.88 -7.58
N ALA A 88 4.91 6.94 -8.05
CA ALA A 88 6.18 7.26 -8.72
C ALA A 88 6.06 8.05 -10.05
N GLY A 89 4.85 8.28 -10.56
CA GLY A 89 4.60 8.96 -11.83
C GLY A 89 4.83 8.09 -13.09
N PHE A 90 5.05 6.78 -12.90
CA PHE A 90 5.15 5.78 -13.95
C PHE A 90 4.84 4.39 -13.36
N ILE A 91 4.61 3.39 -14.21
CA ILE A 91 4.43 1.99 -13.79
C ILE A 91 5.83 1.34 -13.65
N PRO A 92 6.27 0.93 -12.44
CA PRO A 92 7.57 0.30 -12.24
C PRO A 92 7.67 -1.07 -12.91
N ASN A 93 8.85 -1.45 -13.40
CA ASN A 93 9.06 -2.75 -14.05
C ASN A 93 8.91 -3.95 -13.11
N VAL A 94 9.14 -3.76 -11.80
CA VAL A 94 8.95 -4.82 -10.80
C VAL A 94 7.51 -4.95 -10.31
N LEU A 95 6.61 -4.05 -10.72
CA LEU A 95 5.20 -4.14 -10.37
C LEU A 95 4.52 -5.17 -11.28
N ASN A 96 4.01 -6.25 -10.69
CA ASN A 96 3.08 -7.13 -11.38
C ASN A 96 1.68 -6.52 -11.31
N THR A 97 1.15 -6.02 -12.43
CA THR A 97 -0.19 -5.43 -12.49
C THR A 97 -1.30 -6.47 -12.63
N GLU A 98 -0.98 -7.70 -13.06
CA GLU A 98 -1.97 -8.77 -13.29
C GLU A 98 -2.57 -9.30 -11.99
N ILE A 99 -1.86 -9.14 -10.87
CA ILE A 99 -2.35 -9.52 -9.53
C ILE A 99 -3.29 -8.49 -8.91
N ILE A 100 -3.37 -7.27 -9.46
CA ILE A 100 -4.16 -6.18 -8.85
C ILE A 100 -5.61 -6.28 -9.32
N ASP A 101 -6.52 -6.47 -8.37
CA ASP A 101 -7.96 -6.57 -8.64
C ASP A 101 -8.63 -5.18 -8.69
N GLN A 102 -8.07 -4.21 -7.98
CA GLN A 102 -8.60 -2.84 -7.89
C GLN A 102 -7.48 -1.85 -7.56
N VAL A 103 -7.59 -0.61 -8.06
CA VAL A 103 -6.77 0.52 -7.62
C VAL A 103 -7.69 1.56 -6.98
N ILE A 104 -7.31 2.07 -5.81
CA ILE A 104 -8.00 3.13 -5.09
C ILE A 104 -7.15 4.38 -5.09
N THR A 105 -7.74 5.49 -5.53
CA THR A 105 -7.14 6.81 -5.40
C THR A 105 -7.45 7.41 -4.03
N VAL A 106 -6.45 8.09 -3.47
CA VAL A 106 -6.54 8.80 -2.18
C VAL A 106 -5.98 10.21 -2.35
N THR A 107 -6.69 11.23 -1.84
CA THR A 107 -6.19 12.61 -1.89
C THR A 107 -5.13 12.85 -0.80
N ASP A 108 -4.32 13.88 -0.98
CA ASP A 108 -3.32 14.27 0.01
C ASP A 108 -3.98 14.55 1.38
N GLU A 109 -5.12 15.25 1.39
CA GLU A 109 -5.88 15.60 2.60
C GLU A 109 -6.47 14.37 3.28
N GLU A 110 -7.05 13.42 2.52
CA GLU A 110 -7.55 12.15 3.07
C GLU A 110 -6.42 11.41 3.81
N ALA A 111 -5.26 11.26 3.15
CA ALA A 111 -4.11 10.57 3.71
C ALA A 111 -3.56 11.27 4.96
N TYR A 112 -3.41 12.60 4.91
CA TYR A 112 -2.91 13.39 6.04
C TYR A 112 -3.85 13.34 7.25
N HIS A 113 -5.16 13.51 7.03
CA HIS A 113 -6.14 13.42 8.11
C HIS A 113 -6.16 12.02 8.72
N MET A 114 -6.10 10.96 7.91
CA MET A 114 -6.03 9.59 8.42
C MET A 114 -4.77 9.33 9.22
N MET A 115 -3.60 9.80 8.74
CA MET A 115 -2.34 9.72 9.48
C MET A 115 -2.45 10.35 10.87
N LYS A 116 -3.07 11.54 10.99
CA LYS A 116 -3.31 12.18 12.31
C LYS A 116 -4.26 11.37 13.19
N ARG A 117 -5.34 10.84 12.60
CA ARG A 117 -6.30 10.00 13.34
C ARG A 117 -5.66 8.73 13.87
N LEU A 118 -4.81 8.05 13.10
CA LEU A 118 -4.08 6.87 13.56
C LEU A 118 -3.22 7.18 14.80
N ALA A 119 -2.56 8.34 14.84
CA ALA A 119 -1.78 8.75 16.01
C ALA A 119 -2.67 9.08 17.23
N GLN A 120 -3.83 9.71 17.01
CA GLN A 120 -4.71 10.20 18.07
C GLN A 120 -5.68 9.13 18.62
N GLU A 121 -6.19 8.26 17.76
CA GLU A 121 -7.24 7.28 18.07
C GLU A 121 -6.64 5.91 18.37
N GLU A 122 -5.55 5.53 17.69
CA GLU A 122 -4.97 4.17 17.74
C GLU A 122 -3.55 4.14 18.35
N ALA A 123 -3.01 5.30 18.76
CA ALA A 123 -1.62 5.44 19.24
C ALA A 123 -0.55 4.95 18.24
N LEU A 124 -0.84 5.04 16.95
CA LEU A 124 0.07 4.65 15.86
C LEU A 124 0.70 5.89 15.21
N LEU A 125 1.96 6.18 15.57
CA LEU A 125 2.73 7.27 14.95
C LEU A 125 3.34 6.81 13.62
N VAL A 126 2.65 7.04 12.51
CA VAL A 126 3.01 6.55 11.17
C VAL A 126 3.12 7.65 10.12
N GLY A 127 3.78 7.38 8.99
CA GLY A 127 3.90 8.31 7.87
C GLY A 127 2.63 8.48 7.04
N ILE A 128 2.66 9.44 6.10
CA ILE A 128 1.48 9.81 5.29
C ILE A 128 0.99 8.69 4.36
N SER A 129 1.90 7.86 3.82
CA SER A 129 1.52 6.70 3.00
C SER A 129 0.76 5.63 3.78
N SER A 130 1.05 5.47 5.08
CA SER A 130 0.25 4.65 5.99
C SER A 130 -1.18 5.19 6.11
N GLY A 131 -1.34 6.52 6.21
CA GLY A 131 -2.66 7.17 6.19
C GLY A 131 -3.41 6.88 4.89
N ALA A 132 -2.73 6.97 3.73
CA ALA A 132 -3.32 6.64 2.44
C ALA A 132 -3.75 5.16 2.35
N ASN A 133 -2.88 4.24 2.79
CA ASN A 133 -3.17 2.81 2.81
C ASN A 133 -4.38 2.50 3.69
N VAL A 134 -4.51 3.11 4.88
CA VAL A 134 -5.68 2.92 5.76
C VAL A 134 -6.95 3.51 5.16
N CYS A 135 -6.88 4.66 4.48
CA CYS A 135 -8.02 5.19 3.72
C CYS A 135 -8.49 4.19 2.65
N GLY A 136 -7.56 3.62 1.87
CA GLY A 136 -7.85 2.57 0.90
C GLY A 136 -8.48 1.35 1.57
N ALA A 137 -7.91 0.89 2.69
CA ALA A 137 -8.39 -0.27 3.43
C ALA A 137 -9.79 -0.07 4.02
N GLN A 138 -10.12 1.13 4.50
CA GLN A 138 -11.47 1.45 4.97
C GLN A 138 -12.51 1.41 3.84
N LYS A 139 -12.17 1.93 2.66
CA LYS A 139 -13.02 1.85 1.46
C LYS A 139 -13.27 0.37 1.09
N VAL A 140 -12.21 -0.45 1.04
CA VAL A 140 -12.30 -1.90 0.77
C VAL A 140 -13.13 -2.65 1.83
N ALA A 141 -12.92 -2.35 3.11
CA ALA A 141 -13.65 -3.00 4.20
C ALA A 141 -15.16 -2.69 4.15
N GLN A 142 -15.53 -1.46 3.77
CA GLN A 142 -16.93 -1.08 3.56
C GLN A 142 -17.58 -1.87 2.41
N GLU A 143 -16.86 -2.07 1.30
CA GLU A 143 -17.33 -2.87 0.17
C GLU A 143 -17.50 -4.36 0.52
N LEU A 144 -16.52 -4.95 1.23
CA LEU A 144 -16.57 -6.36 1.63
C LEU A 144 -17.70 -6.66 2.62
N GLY A 145 -17.99 -5.69 3.50
CA GLY A 145 -19.01 -5.84 4.54
C GLY A 145 -18.52 -6.56 5.79
N LYS A 146 -19.47 -6.83 6.69
CA LYS A 146 -19.17 -7.31 8.06
C LYS A 146 -18.51 -8.69 8.08
N GLY A 147 -17.55 -8.86 8.99
CA GLY A 147 -16.87 -10.13 9.25
C GLY A 147 -15.71 -10.44 8.31
N LYS A 148 -15.45 -9.57 7.33
CA LYS A 148 -14.36 -9.68 6.36
C LYS A 148 -13.08 -9.04 6.88
N LYS A 149 -11.94 -9.59 6.48
CA LYS A 149 -10.61 -9.22 7.00
C LYS A 149 -9.76 -8.57 5.93
N VAL A 150 -9.31 -7.36 6.20
CA VAL A 150 -8.42 -6.58 5.33
C VAL A 150 -7.08 -6.44 6.03
N VAL A 151 -6.00 -6.86 5.35
CA VAL A 151 -4.62 -6.62 5.78
C VAL A 151 -4.10 -5.38 5.06
N VAL A 152 -3.42 -4.49 5.80
CA VAL A 152 -2.89 -3.24 5.28
C VAL A 152 -1.48 -2.99 5.82
N ILE A 153 -0.59 -2.46 4.98
CA ILE A 153 0.79 -2.11 5.38
C ILE A 153 0.86 -0.66 5.86
N LEU A 154 1.58 -0.43 6.95
CA LEU A 154 1.95 0.91 7.44
C LEU A 154 3.47 1.06 7.23
N PRO A 155 3.94 1.67 6.12
CA PRO A 155 5.33 1.49 5.66
C PRO A 155 6.41 2.08 6.58
N ASP A 156 6.13 3.19 7.26
CA ASP A 156 7.12 3.86 8.10
C ASP A 156 6.54 4.69 9.27
N THR A 157 7.45 5.16 10.12
CA THR A 157 7.16 5.97 11.32
C THR A 157 6.86 7.43 10.99
N GLY A 158 5.93 8.02 11.75
CA GLY A 158 5.54 9.42 11.64
C GLY A 158 6.62 10.43 12.06
N GLU A 159 7.65 10.02 12.79
CA GLU A 159 8.73 10.90 13.28
C GLU A 159 9.44 11.67 12.16
N ARG A 160 9.43 11.15 10.94
CA ARG A 160 10.09 11.74 9.77
C ARG A 160 9.27 12.86 9.12
N TYR A 161 8.03 13.06 9.54
CA TYR A 161 7.04 13.89 8.84
C TYR A 161 6.59 15.14 9.61
N TYR A 162 7.26 15.53 10.70
CA TYR A 162 6.88 16.73 11.47
C TYR A 162 6.85 18.03 10.66
N SER A 163 7.66 18.14 9.60
CA SER A 163 7.67 19.32 8.73
C SER A 163 6.56 19.34 7.68
N LEU A 164 5.69 18.33 7.65
CA LEU A 164 4.64 18.17 6.64
C LEU A 164 3.44 19.08 6.93
N GLU A 165 3.17 19.41 8.20
CA GLU A 165 1.97 20.15 8.61
C GLU A 165 1.79 21.48 7.87
N LYS A 166 2.88 22.17 7.50
CA LYS A 166 2.80 23.45 6.77
C LYS A 166 2.23 23.38 5.35
N TYR A 167 1.99 22.17 4.83
CA TYR A 167 1.46 21.93 3.49
C TYR A 167 -0.03 21.51 3.51
N PHE A 168 -0.66 21.44 4.69
CA PHE A 168 -2.03 20.98 4.93
C PHE A 168 -2.78 21.95 5.85
#